data_AF-A0A9X3C7K1-F1
#
_entry.id   AF-A0A9X3C7K1-F1
#
_cell.length_a   1.000
_cell.length_b   1.000
_cell.length_c   1.000
_cell.angle_alpha   90.00
_cell.angle_beta   90.00
_cell.angle_gamma   90.00
#
_symmetry.space_group_name_H-M   'P 1'
#
loop_
_entity.id
_entity.type
_entity.pdbx_description
1 polymer ?
#
loop_
_entity_poly.entity_id
_entity_poly.type
_entity_poly.pdbx_seq_one_letter_code
_entity_poly.pdbx_strand_id
1 'polypeptide(L)'
;MRKSTLFIFGLALLSVLMISCHKGRNKLINSWKVTNVEATGKPLSDSLKNVILTKGNLTFTKDGKVTGYLDVDFKGTFALSKGGKDLVLKDEVGTPYSYASTIENDKLILDGKEIKLTFDKK
;
A
#
# COMPACT_ATOMS: atom_id res chain seq x y z
N MET A 1 42.74 15.52 -27.30
CA MET A 1 41.91 15.68 -26.08
C MET A 1 40.46 15.34 -26.41
N ARG A 2 39.96 14.15 -26.04
CA ARG A 2 38.53 13.80 -26.14
C ARG A 2 37.94 13.78 -24.73
N LYS A 3 37.11 14.78 -24.43
CA LYS A 3 36.49 15.01 -23.12
C LYS A 3 35.43 13.93 -22.84
N SER A 4 35.70 13.04 -21.90
CA SER A 4 34.73 12.12 -21.32
C SER A 4 33.66 12.90 -20.54
N THR A 5 32.52 13.15 -21.18
CA THR A 5 31.32 13.75 -20.57
C THR A 5 30.25 12.70 -20.22
N LEU A 6 30.49 11.42 -20.49
CA LEU A 6 29.50 10.35 -20.33
C LEU A 6 29.24 9.89 -18.88
N PHE A 7 30.10 10.24 -17.92
CA PHE A 7 29.97 9.72 -16.54
C PHE A 7 29.02 10.52 -15.64
N ILE A 8 28.65 11.76 -16.01
CA ILE A 8 27.82 12.62 -15.15
C ILE A 8 26.32 12.30 -15.32
N PHE A 9 25.91 11.79 -16.49
CA PHE A 9 24.51 11.43 -16.75
C PHE A 9 24.05 10.15 -16.03
N GLY A 10 24.97 9.22 -15.72
CA GLY A 10 24.64 7.97 -15.01
C GLY A 10 24.28 8.19 -13.54
N LEU A 11 24.93 9.14 -12.86
CA LEU A 11 24.71 9.40 -11.44
C LEU A 11 23.41 10.17 -11.16
N ALA A 12 22.96 11.01 -12.11
CA ALA A 12 21.73 11.79 -11.97
C ALA A 12 20.46 10.94 -12.07
N LEU A 13 20.48 9.81 -12.80
CA LEU A 13 19.33 8.92 -12.89
C LEU A 13 19.09 8.10 -11.60
N LEU A 14 20.16 7.79 -10.87
CA LEU A 14 20.09 7.01 -9.64
C LEU A 14 19.45 7.77 -8.48
N SER A 15 19.68 9.09 -8.38
CA SER A 15 19.13 9.93 -7.31
C SER A 15 17.62 10.16 -7.46
N VAL A 16 17.09 10.19 -8.69
CA VAL A 16 15.65 10.35 -8.95
C VAL A 16 14.85 9.10 -8.54
N LEU A 17 15.44 7.90 -8.69
CA LEU A 17 14.80 6.64 -8.28
C LEU A 17 14.68 6.52 -6.75
N MET A 18 15.65 7.04 -6.00
CA MET A 18 15.67 6.97 -4.53
C MET A 18 14.61 7.85 -3.85
N ILE A 19 14.29 9.02 -4.43
CA ILE A 19 13.33 9.98 -3.85
C ILE A 19 11.89 9.50 -4.04
N SER A 20 11.59 8.83 -5.15
CA SER A 20 10.26 8.30 -5.44
C SER A 20 9.87 7.15 -4.49
N CYS A 21 10.83 6.30 -4.12
CA CYS A 21 10.58 5.14 -3.25
C CYS A 21 10.20 5.53 -1.81
N HIS A 22 10.67 6.69 -1.31
CA HIS A 22 10.42 7.13 0.06
C HIS A 22 9.12 7.94 0.24
N LYS A 23 8.69 8.69 -0.79
CA LYS A 23 7.52 9.60 -0.66
C LYS A 23 6.22 8.87 -0.36
N GLY A 24 5.93 7.78 -1.08
CA GLY A 24 4.72 6.97 -0.83
C GLY A 24 4.78 6.27 0.53
N ARG A 25 5.95 5.73 0.89
CA ARG A 25 6.17 5.03 2.16
C ARG A 25 5.89 5.92 3.36
N ASN A 26 6.41 7.15 3.37
CA ASN A 26 6.22 8.07 4.51
C ASN A 26 4.75 8.45 4.74
N LYS A 27 3.95 8.59 3.67
CA LYS A 27 2.52 8.88 3.80
C LYS A 27 1.73 7.67 4.31
N LEU A 28 2.10 6.46 3.87
CA LEU A 28 1.45 5.22 4.26
C LEU A 28 1.63 4.88 5.75
N ILE A 29 2.74 5.28 6.38
CA ILE A 29 3.02 5.00 7.79
C ILE A 29 1.99 5.69 8.70
N ASN A 30 0.91 4.98 8.99
CA ASN A 30 -0.14 5.36 9.92
C ASN A 30 -1.08 4.19 10.22
N SER A 31 -2.07 4.44 11.07
CA SER A 31 -3.26 3.62 11.19
C SER A 31 -4.35 4.16 10.27
N TRP A 32 -5.04 3.23 9.60
CA TRP A 32 -6.06 3.49 8.60
C TRP A 32 -7.31 2.70 8.95
N LYS A 33 -8.47 3.35 8.91
CA LYS A 33 -9.77 2.76 9.22
C LYS A 33 -10.55 2.59 7.92
N VAL A 34 -11.08 1.39 7.66
CA VAL A 34 -11.93 1.18 6.47
C VAL A 34 -13.20 2.02 6.59
N THR A 35 -13.52 2.76 5.54
CA THR A 35 -14.73 3.59 5.45
C THR A 35 -15.59 3.23 4.24
N ASN A 36 -15.04 2.54 3.24
CA ASN A 36 -15.83 2.00 2.13
C ASN A 36 -15.28 0.63 1.67
N VAL A 37 -16.20 -0.23 1.25
CA VAL A 37 -15.94 -1.57 0.72
C VAL A 37 -16.73 -1.76 -0.56
N GLU A 38 -16.03 -1.89 -1.68
CA GLU A 38 -16.62 -2.11 -3.00
C GLU A 38 -16.23 -3.51 -3.51
N ALA A 39 -17.20 -4.26 -4.02
CA ALA A 39 -16.96 -5.52 -4.72
C ALA A 39 -16.58 -5.23 -6.17
N THR A 40 -15.37 -5.57 -6.60
CA THR A 40 -14.89 -5.33 -7.98
C THR A 40 -15.00 -6.57 -8.86
N GLY A 41 -14.88 -7.76 -8.26
CA GLY A 41 -14.92 -9.03 -9.00
C GLY A 41 -16.14 -9.89 -8.70
N LYS A 42 -16.29 -10.30 -7.44
CA LYS A 42 -17.38 -11.17 -6.99
C LYS A 42 -18.28 -10.44 -5.99
N PRO A 43 -19.58 -10.76 -5.93
CA PRO A 43 -20.46 -10.21 -4.91
C PRO A 43 -19.93 -10.54 -3.51
N LEU A 44 -19.72 -9.50 -2.70
CA LEU A 44 -19.45 -9.63 -1.28
C LEU A 44 -20.78 -9.71 -0.52
N SER A 45 -20.89 -10.63 0.42
CA SER A 45 -22.06 -10.70 1.30
C SER A 45 -22.16 -9.47 2.18
N ASP A 46 -23.38 -9.02 2.47
CA ASP A 46 -23.59 -7.82 3.28
C ASP A 46 -23.08 -7.98 4.72
N SER A 47 -23.13 -9.21 5.24
CA SER A 47 -22.55 -9.56 6.53
C SER A 47 -21.04 -9.29 6.57
N LEU A 48 -20.31 -9.79 5.56
CA LEU A 48 -18.86 -9.59 5.47
C LEU A 48 -18.51 -8.11 5.26
N LYS A 49 -19.23 -7.40 4.38
CA LYS A 49 -19.05 -5.95 4.20
C LYS A 49 -19.23 -5.20 5.52
N ASN A 50 -20.28 -5.51 6.28
CA ASN A 50 -20.54 -4.85 7.55
C ASN A 50 -19.43 -5.13 8.59
N VAL A 51 -18.92 -6.35 8.64
CA VAL A 51 -17.77 -6.71 9.49
C VAL A 51 -16.54 -5.90 9.13
N ILE A 52 -16.18 -5.82 7.84
CA ILE A 52 -15.04 -5.05 7.35
C ILE A 52 -15.25 -3.55 7.63
N LEU A 53 -16.43 -2.98 7.41
CA LEU A 53 -16.69 -1.56 7.71
C LEU A 53 -16.56 -1.28 9.21
N THR A 54 -17.11 -2.15 10.05
CA THR A 54 -17.13 -1.96 11.51
C THR A 54 -15.75 -2.14 12.14
N LYS A 55 -15.02 -3.20 11.76
CA LYS A 55 -13.76 -3.61 12.42
C LYS A 55 -12.52 -3.34 11.57
N GLY A 56 -12.69 -3.22 10.26
CA GLY A 56 -11.59 -3.14 9.30
C GLY A 56 -10.65 -1.98 9.58
N ASN A 57 -9.37 -2.29 9.73
CA ASN A 57 -8.29 -1.33 9.94
C ASN A 57 -6.95 -1.94 9.52
N LEU A 58 -5.99 -1.09 9.12
CA LEU A 58 -4.62 -1.49 8.86
C LEU A 58 -3.67 -0.45 9.45
N THR A 59 -2.61 -0.89 10.10
CA THR A 59 -1.56 -0.04 10.68
C THR A 59 -0.24 -0.41 10.04
N PHE A 60 0.40 0.57 9.39
CA PHE A 60 1.70 0.42 8.74
C PHE A 60 2.78 1.11 9.57
N THR A 61 3.88 0.40 9.80
CA THR A 61 4.98 0.88 10.63
C THR A 61 6.25 1.10 9.81
N LYS A 62 7.14 1.96 10.30
CA LYS A 62 8.38 2.35 9.59
C LYS A 62 9.29 1.16 9.28
N ASP A 63 9.31 0.16 10.16
CA ASP A 63 10.07 -1.09 10.03
C ASP A 63 9.51 -2.05 8.95
N GLY A 64 8.45 -1.65 8.23
CA GLY A 64 7.92 -2.43 7.11
C GLY A 64 6.90 -3.49 7.51
N LYS A 65 6.38 -3.43 8.75
CA LYS A 65 5.31 -4.29 9.21
C LYS A 65 3.94 -3.66 8.98
N VAL A 66 2.95 -4.54 8.87
CA VAL A 66 1.55 -4.17 8.81
C VAL A 66 0.75 -5.10 9.70
N THR A 67 -0.17 -4.53 10.46
CA THR A 67 -1.10 -5.27 11.31
C THR A 67 -2.49 -4.70 11.18
N GLY A 68 -3.52 -5.47 11.50
CA GLY A 68 -4.89 -4.98 11.51
C GLY A 68 -5.91 -6.10 11.36
N TYR A 69 -7.07 -5.74 10.83
CA TYR A 69 -8.17 -6.65 10.59
C TYR A 69 -8.87 -6.23 9.31
N LEU A 70 -9.24 -7.17 8.45
CA LEU A 70 -10.17 -6.92 7.34
C LEU A 70 -11.36 -7.86 7.49
N ASP A 71 -11.17 -9.12 7.14
CA ASP A 71 -12.05 -10.26 7.36
C ASP A 71 -11.49 -11.19 8.46
N VAL A 72 -10.17 -11.29 8.50
CA VAL A 72 -9.37 -11.95 9.53
C VAL A 72 -8.33 -11.00 10.10
N ASP A 73 -7.75 -11.38 11.23
CA ASP A 73 -6.59 -10.67 11.77
C ASP A 73 -5.44 -10.77 10.77
N PHE A 74 -4.93 -9.62 10.37
CA PHE A 74 -3.79 -9.52 9.48
C PHE A 74 -2.55 -9.13 10.26
N LYS A 75 -1.48 -9.90 10.08
CA LYS A 75 -0.14 -9.56 10.56
C LYS A 75 0.84 -9.94 9.46
N GLY A 76 1.82 -9.08 9.23
CA GLY A 76 2.82 -9.37 8.22
C GLY A 76 3.65 -8.16 7.82
N THR A 77 4.05 -8.13 6.56
CA THR A 77 4.93 -7.09 6.00
C THR A 77 4.32 -6.45 4.75
N PHE A 78 4.82 -5.28 4.39
CA PHE A 78 4.38 -4.60 3.18
C PHE A 78 5.55 -4.09 2.35
N ALA A 79 5.33 -4.02 1.04
CA ALA A 79 6.27 -3.43 0.08
C ALA A 79 5.52 -2.51 -0.87
N LEU A 80 6.09 -1.33 -1.10
CA LEU A 80 5.63 -0.40 -2.12
C LEU A 80 6.53 -0.48 -3.34
N SER A 81 5.93 -0.45 -4.52
CA SER A 81 6.67 -0.30 -5.78
C SER A 81 6.00 0.74 -6.66
N LYS A 82 6.63 1.06 -7.81
CA LYS A 82 6.16 2.07 -8.77
C LYS A 82 5.81 3.44 -8.14
N GLY A 83 6.62 3.89 -7.17
CA GLY A 83 6.40 5.16 -6.47
C GLY A 83 5.22 5.16 -5.49
N GLY A 84 4.80 3.99 -5.02
CA GLY A 84 3.68 3.82 -4.10
C GLY A 84 2.33 3.63 -4.79
N LYS A 85 2.34 3.33 -6.09
CA LYS A 85 1.13 2.97 -6.85
C LYS A 85 0.78 1.49 -6.74
N ASP A 86 1.74 0.65 -6.38
CA ASP A 86 1.53 -0.78 -6.15
C ASP A 86 1.93 -1.09 -4.71
N LEU A 87 1.00 -1.64 -3.94
CA LEU A 87 1.21 -2.12 -2.57
C LEU A 87 1.06 -3.63 -2.54
N VAL A 88 2.07 -4.32 -2.04
CA VAL A 88 2.03 -5.75 -1.78
C VAL A 88 2.05 -5.97 -0.28
N LEU A 89 0.99 -6.56 0.26
CA LEU A 89 0.95 -7.08 1.62
C LEU A 89 1.39 -8.54 1.60
N LYS A 90 2.17 -8.97 2.58
CA LYS A 90 2.51 -10.37 2.79
C LYS A 90 2.10 -10.75 4.20
N ASP A 91 1.33 -11.81 4.34
CA ASP A 91 1.00 -12.35 5.67
C ASP A 91 2.22 -13.00 6.36
N GLU A 92 2.05 -13.52 7.56
CA GLU A 92 3.12 -14.16 8.34
C GLU A 92 3.73 -15.39 7.65
N VAL A 93 2.97 -16.09 6.79
CA VAL A 93 3.47 -17.26 6.03
C VAL A 93 4.03 -16.87 4.66
N GLY A 94 3.96 -15.58 4.29
CA GLY A 94 4.55 -15.02 3.09
C GLY A 94 3.63 -14.95 1.87
N THR A 95 2.32 -15.22 2.02
CA THR A 95 1.34 -15.14 0.92
C THR A 95 1.20 -13.69 0.46
N PRO A 96 1.44 -13.39 -0.83
CA PRO A 96 1.35 -12.02 -1.33
C PRO A 96 -0.08 -11.63 -1.73
N TYR A 97 -0.51 -10.46 -1.27
CA TYR A 97 -1.76 -9.79 -1.65
C TYR A 97 -1.41 -8.45 -2.30
N SER A 98 -1.62 -8.35 -3.61
CA SER A 98 -1.25 -7.17 -4.40
C SER A 98 -2.44 -6.26 -4.65
N TYR A 99 -2.24 -4.97 -4.45
CA TYR A 99 -3.23 -3.92 -4.67
C TYR A 99 -2.61 -2.79 -5.49
N ALA A 100 -3.39 -2.26 -6.44
CA ALA A 100 -3.14 -0.90 -6.89
C ALA A 100 -3.51 0.04 -5.73
N SER A 101 -2.69 1.04 -5.48
CA SER A 101 -2.79 1.87 -4.28
C SER A 101 -2.76 3.36 -4.63
N THR A 102 -3.63 4.10 -3.95
CA THR A 102 -3.61 5.56 -3.92
C THR A 102 -3.36 5.98 -2.47
N ILE A 103 -2.25 6.67 -2.23
CA ILE A 103 -1.78 7.02 -0.89
C ILE A 103 -1.70 8.56 -0.78
N GLU A 104 -2.71 9.12 -0.12
CA GLU A 104 -2.81 10.55 0.17
C GLU A 104 -2.47 10.83 1.63
N ASN A 105 -2.69 12.06 2.10
CA ASN A 105 -2.28 12.44 3.46
C ASN A 105 -3.23 11.90 4.53
N ASP A 106 -4.50 11.74 4.18
CA ASP A 106 -5.65 11.37 5.01
C ASP A 106 -6.48 10.22 4.41
N LYS A 107 -6.25 9.87 3.14
CA LYS A 107 -6.93 8.78 2.45
C LYS A 107 -5.98 7.72 1.89
N LEU A 108 -6.39 6.47 2.01
CA LEU A 108 -5.75 5.31 1.39
C LEU A 108 -6.81 4.55 0.59
N ILE A 109 -6.51 4.19 -0.65
CA ILE A 109 -7.37 3.34 -1.48
C ILE A 109 -6.54 2.14 -1.91
N LEU A 110 -7.05 0.94 -1.65
CA LEU A 110 -6.50 -0.32 -2.11
C LEU A 110 -7.48 -0.95 -3.11
N ASP A 111 -7.09 -0.99 -4.37
CA ASP A 111 -7.86 -1.58 -5.45
C ASP A 111 -7.29 -2.96 -5.79
N GLY A 112 -8.03 -3.99 -5.37
CA GLY A 112 -7.69 -5.39 -5.58
C GLY A 112 -8.61 -6.04 -6.60
N LYS A 113 -8.22 -7.23 -7.04
CA LYS A 113 -8.96 -8.00 -8.07
C LYS A 113 -10.40 -8.31 -7.67
N GLU A 114 -10.65 -8.60 -6.39
CA GLU A 114 -11.98 -8.99 -5.91
C GLU A 114 -12.68 -7.90 -5.10
N ILE A 115 -11.91 -7.04 -4.44
CA ILE A 115 -12.38 -6.03 -3.49
C ILE A 115 -11.57 -4.76 -3.64
N LYS A 116 -12.25 -3.63 -3.53
CA LYS A 116 -11.65 -2.31 -3.39
C LYS A 116 -12.03 -1.73 -2.04
N LEU A 117 -11.02 -1.26 -1.31
CA LEU A 117 -11.13 -0.77 0.05
C LEU A 117 -10.71 0.70 0.07
N THR A 118 -11.54 1.54 0.67
CA THR A 118 -11.16 2.92 1.00
C THR A 118 -11.00 3.04 2.50
N PHE A 119 -9.94 3.73 2.90
CA PHE A 119 -9.61 3.97 4.28
C PHE A 119 -9.37 5.44 4.52
N ASP A 120 -9.80 5.90 5.69
CA ASP A 120 -9.42 7.20 6.22
C ASP A 120 -8.39 7.01 7.33
N LYS A 121 -7.48 7.97 7.44
CA LYS A 121 -6.43 7.97 8.46
C LYS A 121 -7.04 8.14 9.86
N LYS A 122 -6.53 7.37 10.81
CA LYS A 122 -6.96 7.38 12.21
C LYS A 122 -6.19 8.41 13.04
#